data_AF-A0A848U720-F1
#
_entry.id   AF-A0A848U720-F1
#
_cell.length_a   1.000
_cell.length_b   1.000
_cell.length_c   1.000
_cell.angle_alpha   90.00
_cell.angle_beta   90.00
_cell.angle_gamma   90.00
#
_symmetry.space_group_name_H-M   'P 1'
#
loop_
_entity.id
_entity.type
_entity.pdbx_description
1 polymer ?
#
loop_
_entity_poly.entity_id
_entity_poly.type
_entity_poly.pdbx_seq_one_letter_code
_entity_poly.pdbx_strand_id
1 'polypeptide(L)'
;MSSTIGVELKGGMYTFMSLKLYTSDMMVIDEKLADKVQQAPGFFKDTPVVIDLSVLEQQETTIDGAELLQCIKRHNLVPIVASIGNKSSPLA
;
A
#
# COMPACT_ATOMS: atom_id res chain seq x y z
N MET A 1 -33.88 -12.71 -26.55
CA MET A 1 -32.91 -13.38 -25.66
C MET A 1 -32.29 -12.30 -24.82
N SER A 2 -32.46 -12.33 -23.50
CA SER A 2 -31.89 -11.34 -22.59
C SER A 2 -30.46 -11.72 -22.26
N SER A 3 -29.50 -10.88 -22.58
CA SER A 3 -28.09 -11.10 -22.26
C SER A 3 -27.89 -10.93 -20.75
N THR A 4 -27.64 -12.02 -20.02
CA THR A 4 -27.25 -11.95 -18.61
C THR A 4 -25.83 -11.39 -18.53
N ILE A 5 -25.68 -10.15 -18.07
CA ILE A 5 -24.36 -9.55 -17.84
C ILE A 5 -23.75 -10.24 -16.62
N GLY A 6 -22.68 -11.02 -16.82
CA GLY A 6 -22.03 -11.81 -15.75
C GLY A 6 -21.00 -11.02 -14.93
N VAL A 7 -20.34 -10.04 -15.53
CA VAL A 7 -19.34 -9.19 -14.87
C VAL A 7 -19.25 -7.84 -15.59
N GLU A 8 -18.90 -6.80 -14.86
CA GLU A 8 -18.65 -5.46 -15.40
C GLU A 8 -17.45 -4.84 -14.66
N LEU A 9 -16.55 -4.19 -15.41
CA LEU A 9 -15.48 -3.38 -14.85
C LEU A 9 -15.84 -1.91 -15.06
N LYS A 10 -15.89 -1.15 -13.97
CA LYS A 10 -16.15 0.29 -13.98
C LYS A 10 -15.04 1.02 -13.24
N GLY A 11 -14.52 2.07 -13.86
CA GLY A 11 -13.65 3.02 -13.17
C GLY A 11 -14.45 3.87 -12.20
N GLY A 12 -13.86 4.20 -11.05
CA GLY A 12 -14.42 5.09 -10.05
C GLY A 12 -13.31 5.83 -9.30
N MET A 13 -13.66 6.95 -8.67
CA MET A 13 -12.76 7.65 -7.75
C MET A 13 -13.03 7.16 -6.33
N TYR A 14 -12.01 6.64 -5.69
CA TYR A 14 -12.08 6.09 -4.34
C TYR A 14 -11.05 6.79 -3.46
N THR A 15 -11.48 7.25 -2.28
CA THR A 15 -10.59 7.86 -1.30
C THR A 15 -10.01 6.77 -0.42
N PHE A 16 -8.68 6.62 -0.46
CA PHE A 16 -7.94 5.70 0.39
C PHE A 16 -6.92 6.45 1.24
N MET A 17 -6.48 5.81 2.32
CA MET A 17 -5.34 6.28 3.09
C MET A 17 -4.05 6.00 2.33
N SER A 18 -3.10 6.92 2.34
CA SER A 18 -1.77 6.72 1.77
C SER A 18 -0.75 6.39 2.86
N LEU A 19 -0.03 5.30 2.68
CA LEU A 19 1.17 4.96 3.44
C LEU A 19 2.39 5.39 2.64
N LYS A 20 2.89 6.59 2.96
CA LYS A 20 4.04 7.18 2.30
C LYS A 20 5.35 6.74 2.94
N LEU A 21 6.23 6.13 2.16
CA LEU A 21 7.55 5.71 2.63
C LEU A 21 8.58 6.81 2.41
N TYR A 22 9.35 7.11 3.46
CA TYR A 22 10.45 8.08 3.43
C TYR A 22 11.84 7.45 3.58
N THR A 23 11.89 6.13 3.76
CA THR A 23 13.10 5.33 3.91
C THR A 23 12.86 3.94 3.32
N SER A 24 13.93 3.24 2.92
CA SER A 24 13.91 1.82 2.54
C SER A 24 14.37 0.88 3.67
N ASP A 25 14.74 1.44 4.83
CA ASP A 25 15.11 0.66 6.01
C ASP A 25 13.87 -0.01 6.62
N MET A 26 13.77 -1.33 6.44
CA MET A 26 12.65 -2.13 6.92
C MET A 26 12.50 -2.15 8.43
N MET A 27 13.59 -2.01 9.19
CA MET A 27 13.53 -1.95 10.65
C MET A 27 12.88 -0.64 11.10
N VAL A 28 13.25 0.48 10.46
CA VAL A 28 12.63 1.79 10.73
C VAL A 28 11.17 1.82 10.30
N ILE A 29 10.83 1.21 9.16
CA ILE A 29 9.44 1.12 8.69
C ILE A 29 8.59 0.34 9.69
N ASP A 30 9.06 -0.83 10.14
CA ASP A 30 8.32 -1.69 11.07
C ASP A 30 8.05 -0.97 12.40
N GLU A 31 9.08 -0.34 12.98
CA GLU A 31 8.97 0.42 14.22
C GLU A 31 7.95 1.58 14.09
N LYS A 32 8.08 2.39 13.04
CA LYS A 32 7.23 3.59 12.86
C LYS A 32 5.79 3.23 12.51
N LEU A 33 5.59 2.10 11.82
CA LEU A 33 4.25 1.60 11.53
C LEU A 33 3.58 1.08 12.81
N ALA A 34 4.33 0.38 13.67
CA ALA A 34 3.87 -0.06 14.98
C ALA A 34 3.41 1.13 15.84
N ASP A 35 4.26 2.16 15.96
CA ASP A 35 3.96 3.39 16.70
C ASP A 35 2.64 4.01 16.22
N LYS A 36 2.45 4.07 14.90
CA LYS A 36 1.26 4.69 14.30
C LYS A 36 0.00 3.88 14.55
N VAL A 37 0.07 2.55 14.39
CA VAL A 37 -1.08 1.66 14.60
C VAL A 37 -1.48 1.62 16.08
N GLN A 38 -0.52 1.63 17.00
CA GLN A 38 -0.78 1.65 18.43
C GLN A 38 -1.51 2.91 18.92
N GLN A 39 -1.36 4.04 18.22
CA GLN A 39 -2.09 5.27 18.55
C GLN A 39 -3.62 5.12 18.37
N ALA A 40 -4.06 4.32 17.40
CA ALA A 40 -5.48 4.11 17.14
C ALA A 40 -5.77 2.72 16.53
N PRO A 41 -5.64 1.62 17.31
CA PRO A 41 -5.71 0.26 16.78
C PRO A 41 -7.03 -0.04 16.05
N GLY A 42 -8.16 0.46 16.57
CA GLY A 42 -9.47 0.29 15.95
C GLY A 42 -9.63 1.05 14.62
N PHE A 43 -8.89 2.13 14.40
CA PHE A 43 -8.92 2.89 13.15
C PHE A 43 -8.07 2.25 12.06
N PHE A 44 -6.99 1.54 12.42
CA PHE A 44 -6.08 0.91 11.47
C PHE A 44 -6.39 -0.56 11.20
N LYS A 45 -7.20 -1.21 12.04
CA LYS A 45 -7.57 -2.62 11.86
C LYS A 45 -8.26 -2.84 10.50
N ASP A 46 -7.68 -3.72 9.70
CA ASP A 46 -8.15 -4.11 8.37
C ASP A 46 -8.26 -2.93 7.39
N THR A 47 -7.52 -1.85 7.64
CA THR A 47 -7.61 -0.62 6.86
C THR A 47 -6.85 -0.72 5.55
N PRO A 48 -7.50 -0.46 4.39
CA PRO A 48 -6.82 -0.40 3.11
C PRO A 48 -5.89 0.82 3.01
N VAL A 49 -4.63 0.58 2.66
CA VAL A 49 -3.61 1.61 2.50
C VAL A 49 -2.96 1.53 1.13
N VAL A 50 -2.94 2.65 0.41
CA VAL A 50 -2.19 2.79 -0.85
C VAL A 50 -0.73 3.07 -0.50
N ILE A 51 0.18 2.26 -1.02
CA ILE A 51 1.62 2.47 -0.81
C ILE A 51 2.10 3.59 -1.74
N ASP A 52 2.65 4.66 -1.15
CA ASP A 52 3.26 5.78 -1.88
C ASP A 52 4.79 5.70 -1.76
N LEU A 53 5.45 5.37 -2.89
CA LEU A 53 6.90 5.25 -3.03
C LEU A 53 7.57 6.49 -3.62
N SER A 54 6.84 7.59 -3.83
CA SER A 54 7.33 8.77 -4.57
C SER A 54 8.63 9.35 -4.02
N VAL A 55 8.87 9.27 -2.70
CA VAL A 55 10.12 9.76 -2.09
C VAL A 55 11.29 8.84 -2.41
N LEU A 56 11.09 7.52 -2.35
CA LEU A 56 12.15 6.54 -2.66
C LEU A 56 12.52 6.62 -4.14
N GLU A 57 11.53 6.82 -5.02
CA GLU A 57 11.75 7.05 -6.45
C GLU A 57 12.59 8.32 -6.70
N GLN A 58 12.29 9.42 -6.01
CA GLN A 58 13.09 10.66 -6.09
C GLN A 58 14.52 10.47 -5.58
N GLN A 59 14.73 9.54 -4.66
CA GLN A 59 16.04 9.19 -4.09
C GLN A 59 16.74 8.06 -4.85
N GLU A 60 16.16 7.59 -5.98
CA GLU A 60 16.64 6.43 -6.74
C GLU A 60 16.89 5.18 -5.85
N THR A 61 16.11 5.04 -4.79
CA THR A 61 16.26 3.99 -3.78
C THR A 61 15.24 2.88 -4.02
N THR A 62 15.71 1.63 -3.98
CA THR A 62 14.86 0.45 -4.11
C THR A 62 14.50 -0.14 -2.74
N ILE A 63 13.35 -0.82 -2.68
CA ILE A 63 12.88 -1.55 -1.50
C ILE A 63 12.35 -2.92 -1.93
N ASP A 64 12.51 -3.94 -1.08
CA ASP A 64 11.90 -5.25 -1.31
C ASP A 64 10.39 -5.15 -1.13
N GLY A 65 9.65 -5.30 -2.23
CA GLY A 65 8.21 -5.24 -2.22
C GLY A 65 7.54 -6.35 -1.42
N ALA A 66 8.06 -7.57 -1.49
CA ALA A 66 7.48 -8.70 -0.77
C ALA A 66 7.66 -8.52 0.74
N GLU A 67 8.84 -8.06 1.16
CA GLU A 67 9.13 -7.77 2.56
C GLU A 67 8.25 -6.63 3.10
N LEU A 68 8.10 -5.55 2.33
CA LEU A 68 7.23 -4.43 2.67
C LEU A 68 5.77 -4.88 2.82
N LEU A 69 5.24 -5.65 1.87
CA LEU A 69 3.85 -6.13 1.91
C LEU A 69 3.61 -7.03 3.13
N GLN A 70 4.58 -7.88 3.49
CA GLN A 70 4.48 -8.69 4.71
C GLN A 70 4.51 -7.83 5.96
N CYS A 71 5.40 -6.84 6.02
CA CYS A 71 5.47 -5.88 7.14
C CYS A 71 4.14 -5.17 7.37
N ILE A 72 3.54 -4.62 6.31
CA ILE A 72 2.25 -3.92 6.39
C ILE A 72 1.15 -4.85 6.92
N LYS A 73 1.09 -6.09 6.42
CA LYS A 73 0.10 -7.09 6.86
C LYS A 73 0.26 -7.49 8.33
N ARG A 74 1.50 -7.57 8.86
CA ARG A 74 1.76 -7.84 10.29
C ARG A 74 1.15 -6.78 11.21
N HIS A 75 0.99 -5.55 10.72
CA HIS A 75 0.34 -4.44 11.43
C HIS A 75 -1.17 -4.35 11.21
N ASN A 76 -1.79 -5.41 10.67
CA ASN A 76 -3.23 -5.50 10.37
C ASN A 76 -3.74 -4.45 9.37
N LEU A 77 -2.86 -3.97 8.48
CA LEU A 77 -3.24 -3.12 7.35
C LEU A 77 -3.38 -3.96 6.08
N VAL A 78 -4.22 -3.49 5.16
CA VAL A 78 -4.45 -4.14 3.86
C VAL A 78 -3.72 -3.33 2.78
N PRO A 79 -2.53 -3.75 2.33
CA PRO A 79 -1.80 -3.00 1.32
C PRO A 79 -2.52 -3.08 -0.04
N ILE A 80 -2.78 -1.92 -0.63
CA ILE A 80 -3.22 -1.75 -2.01
C ILE A 80 -2.01 -1.24 -2.80
N VAL A 81 -1.57 -2.03 -3.77
CA VAL A 81 -0.50 -1.64 -4.68
C VAL A 81 -1.11 -0.74 -5.76
N ALA A 82 -0.71 0.52 -5.78
CA ALA A 82 -0.88 1.38 -6.94
C ALA A 82 0.46 1.47 -7.68
N SER A 83 0.50 1.04 -8.95
CA SER A 83 1.66 1.28 -9.81
C SER A 83 1.63 2.73 -10.27
N ILE A 84 2.27 3.63 -9.52
CA ILE A 84 2.36 5.05 -9.90
C ILE A 84 3.63 5.27 -10.73
N GLY A 85 3.67 4.75 -11.94
CA GLY A 85 4.80 4.96 -12.85
C GLY A 85 4.67 4.22 -14.17
N ASN A 86 5.17 4.82 -15.26
CA ASN A 86 5.27 4.23 -16.60
C ASN A 86 6.29 3.07 -16.70
N LYS A 87 6.60 2.42 -15.57
CA LYS A 87 7.39 1.21 -15.46
C LYS A 87 6.62 0.25 -14.57
N SER A 88 6.63 -1.02 -14.94
CA SER A 88 6.15 -2.13 -14.12
C SER A 88 6.59 -1.91 -12.68
N SER A 89 5.64 -1.73 -11.76
CA SER A 89 5.97 -1.53 -10.35
C SER A 89 6.75 -2.75 -9.82
N PRO A 90 7.81 -2.56 -9.00
CA PRO A 90 8.50 -3.67 -8.34
C PRO A 90 7.60 -4.40 -7.32
N LEU A 91 6.39 -3.89 -7.07
CA LEU A 91 5.37 -4.49 -6.21
C LEU A 91 4.37 -5.40 -6.97
N ALA A 92 4.46 -5.47 -8.31
CA ALA A 92 3.57 -6.25 -9.16
C ALA A 92 4.12 -7.65 -9.46
#